data_AF-A0A158QE80-F1
#
_entry.id   AF-A0A158QE80-F1
#
_cell.length_a   1.000
_cell.length_b   1.000
_cell.length_c   1.000
_cell.angle_alpha   90.00
_cell.angle_beta   90.00
_cell.angle_gamma   90.00
#
_symmetry.space_group_name_H-M   'P 1'
#
loop_
_entity.id
_entity.type
_entity.pdbx_description
1 polymer ?
#
loop_
_entity_poly.entity_id
_entity_poly.type
_entity_poly.pdbx_seq_one_letter_code
_entity_poly.pdbx_strand_id
1 'polypeptide(L)'
;MFLVVSFQFVWQSREKKCKCHGVSGACSLRTCWQRVGPFRGVGYLLKKAYLTSLQVAFDPSTRQLIRQADPLFFGGMPLPPGHLTKRSSNWFIGGGGENPISWQRIKRETEFGENWIKRQKDKLVYLDYSPDYCKADSKIGHLGVSGRQCEVDQPNSPNSCNVICCGRGYDIFEVDTKEKCNCKFVCGECLFGGLDDSQFPGLRGVERCCEVKCSICHRKTRIYRCKPETATLTRRIDNILNASAANLRMGQRRKAFYANYL
;
A
#
# COMPACT_ATOMS: atom_id res chain seq x y z
N MET A 1 0.63 2.72 -19.43
CA MET A 1 1.80 3.52 -19.00
C MET A 1 2.43 3.01 -17.70
N PHE A 2 1.65 2.69 -16.65
CA PHE A 2 2.17 2.12 -15.38
C PHE A 2 2.99 0.83 -15.54
N LEU A 3 2.57 -0.10 -16.40
CA LEU A 3 3.28 -1.37 -16.59
C LEU A 3 4.69 -1.16 -17.18
N VAL A 4 4.84 -0.27 -18.17
CA VAL A 4 6.11 -0.07 -18.88
C VAL A 4 7.20 0.46 -17.94
N VAL A 5 6.86 1.45 -17.12
CA VAL A 5 7.79 2.03 -16.14
C VAL A 5 8.12 1.04 -15.02
N SER A 6 7.13 0.26 -14.58
CA SER A 6 7.34 -0.74 -13.52
C SER A 6 8.25 -1.88 -13.98
N PHE A 7 8.08 -2.38 -15.21
CA PHE A 7 8.99 -3.35 -15.79
C PHE A 7 10.41 -2.80 -15.91
N GLN A 8 10.56 -1.53 -16.32
CA GLN A 8 11.87 -0.88 -16.41
C GLN A 8 12.62 -0.91 -15.08
N PHE A 9 11.96 -0.63 -13.95
CA PHE A 9 12.59 -0.72 -12.62
C PHE A 9 13.04 -2.13 -12.26
N VAL A 10 12.28 -3.16 -12.65
CA VAL A 10 12.67 -4.58 -12.43
C VAL A 10 13.92 -4.92 -13.25
N TRP A 11 13.97 -4.52 -14.51
CA TRP A 11 15.11 -4.75 -15.39
C TRP A 11 16.36 -4.01 -14.95
N GLN A 12 16.22 -2.76 -14.49
CA GLN A 12 17.32 -1.96 -13.93
C GLN A 12 17.88 -2.55 -12.63
N SER A 13 17.03 -3.20 -11.83
CA SER A 13 17.42 -3.82 -10.55
C SER A 13 17.94 -5.26 -10.67
N ARG A 14 18.21 -5.73 -11.90
CA ARG A 14 18.73 -7.08 -12.16
C ARG A 14 20.19 -7.19 -11.71
N GLU A 15 20.52 -8.29 -11.03
CA GLU A 15 21.86 -8.57 -10.53
C GLU A 15 22.47 -9.79 -11.24
N LYS A 16 23.79 -9.77 -11.46
CA LYS A 16 24.54 -10.93 -11.91
C LYS A 16 24.93 -11.75 -10.69
N LYS A 17 24.36 -12.94 -10.54
CA LYS A 17 24.78 -13.89 -9.50
C LYS A 17 25.65 -14.95 -10.13
N CYS A 18 26.70 -15.33 -9.41
CA CYS A 18 27.66 -16.32 -9.84
C CYS A 18 27.75 -17.43 -8.80
N LYS A 19 27.89 -18.66 -9.28
CA LYS A 19 28.25 -19.82 -8.46
C LYS A 19 29.68 -20.23 -8.82
N CYS A 20 30.52 -20.34 -7.79
CA CYS A 20 31.90 -20.79 -7.91
C CYS A 20 31.93 -22.32 -7.94
N HIS A 21 32.75 -22.88 -8.82
CA HIS A 21 32.86 -24.33 -9.05
C HIS A 21 34.32 -24.83 -8.99
N GLY A 22 35.26 -24.03 -8.47
CA GLY A 22 36.65 -24.46 -8.30
C GLY A 22 36.83 -25.43 -7.14
N VAL A 23 37.98 -26.09 -7.12
CA VAL A 23 38.37 -27.07 -6.09
C VAL A 23 38.25 -26.44 -4.69
N SER A 24 37.67 -27.18 -3.75
CA SER A 24 37.39 -26.73 -2.37
C SER A 24 36.57 -25.44 -2.26
N GLY A 25 35.76 -25.11 -3.27
CA GLY A 25 34.96 -23.89 -3.29
C GLY A 25 35.70 -22.65 -3.81
N ALA A 26 36.89 -22.83 -4.39
CA ALA A 26 37.61 -21.73 -5.06
C ALA A 26 36.77 -21.16 -6.23
N CYS A 27 36.95 -19.87 -6.53
CA CYS A 27 36.19 -19.20 -7.60
C CYS A 27 36.99 -19.02 -8.90
N SER A 28 37.99 -19.87 -9.16
CA SER A 28 38.80 -19.87 -10.40
C SER A 28 37.93 -20.15 -11.63
N LEU A 29 37.00 -21.09 -11.52
CA LEU A 29 35.90 -21.29 -12.47
C LEU A 29 34.58 -20.89 -11.80
N ARG A 30 33.76 -20.12 -12.52
CA ARG A 30 32.42 -19.72 -12.04
C ARG A 30 31.45 -19.60 -13.19
N THR A 31 30.22 -20.00 -12.93
CA THR A 31 29.10 -19.82 -13.84
C THR A 31 28.23 -18.69 -13.31
N CYS A 32 27.92 -17.72 -14.15
CA CYS A 32 27.12 -16.56 -13.77
C CYS A 32 25.85 -16.48 -14.61
N TRP A 33 24.75 -16.12 -13.97
CA TRP A 33 23.48 -15.84 -14.62
C TRP A 33 22.91 -14.52 -14.12
N GLN A 34 22.03 -13.93 -14.92
CA GLN A 34 21.27 -12.78 -14.49
C GLN A 34 20.03 -13.23 -13.74
N ARG A 35 19.71 -12.55 -12.64
CA ARG A 35 18.46 -12.75 -11.91
C ARG A 35 17.92 -11.43 -11.40
N VAL A 36 16.62 -11.40 -11.11
CA VAL A 36 15.99 -10.24 -10.48
C VAL A 36 16.56 -10.09 -9.07
N GLY A 37 16.91 -8.85 -8.70
CA GLY A 37 17.34 -8.54 -7.33
C GLY A 37 16.24 -8.79 -6.29
N PRO A 38 16.55 -8.66 -5.00
CA PRO A 38 15.54 -8.79 -3.95
C PRO A 38 14.41 -7.77 -4.16
N PHE A 39 13.16 -8.23 -4.12
CA PHE A 39 12.00 -7.39 -4.43
C PHE A 39 11.85 -6.19 -3.49
N ARG A 40 12.40 -6.26 -2.26
CA ARG A 40 12.48 -5.12 -1.35
C ARG A 40 13.21 -3.92 -1.96
N GLY A 41 14.27 -4.15 -2.75
CA GLY A 41 14.99 -3.10 -3.47
C GLY A 41 14.15 -2.48 -4.58
N VAL A 42 13.48 -3.33 -5.39
CA VAL A 42 12.55 -2.88 -6.44
C VAL A 42 11.40 -2.05 -5.83
N GLY A 43 10.82 -2.53 -4.73
CA GLY A 43 9.76 -1.83 -4.01
C GLY A 43 10.20 -0.46 -3.49
N TYR A 44 11.44 -0.32 -3.01
CA TYR A 44 12.00 0.97 -2.60
C TYR A 44 12.11 1.95 -3.78
N LEU A 45 12.61 1.49 -4.93
CA LEU A 45 12.69 2.32 -6.14
C LEU A 45 11.31 2.77 -6.62
N LEU A 46 10.34 1.84 -6.65
CA LEU A 46 8.95 2.15 -6.99
C LEU A 46 8.33 3.15 -6.00
N LYS A 47 8.58 2.98 -4.69
CA LYS A 47 8.08 3.92 -3.68
C LYS A 47 8.68 5.31 -3.84
N LYS A 48 9.97 5.41 -4.16
CA LYS A 48 10.63 6.69 -4.46
C LYS A 48 10.06 7.34 -5.73
N ALA A 49 9.79 6.55 -6.77
CA ALA A 49 9.14 7.03 -7.99
C ALA A 49 7.71 7.51 -7.72
N TYR A 50 6.96 6.81 -6.86
CA TYR A 50 5.61 7.20 -6.44
C TYR A 50 5.61 8.55 -5.70
N LEU A 51 6.53 8.74 -4.74
CA LEU A 51 6.64 10.00 -3.98
C LEU A 51 7.09 11.19 -4.83
N THR A 52 7.80 10.94 -5.94
CA THR A 52 8.27 11.99 -6.87
C THR A 52 7.50 11.98 -8.20
N SER A 53 6.29 11.44 -8.19
CA SER A 53 5.41 11.34 -9.35
C SER A 53 4.91 12.71 -9.80
N LEU A 54 4.51 12.80 -11.07
CA LEU A 54 4.18 14.06 -11.73
C LEU A 54 2.69 14.10 -12.05
N GLN A 55 2.02 15.19 -11.67
CA GLN A 55 0.66 15.44 -12.13
C GLN A 55 0.66 15.91 -13.57
N VAL A 56 -0.22 15.34 -14.38
CA VAL A 56 -0.41 15.70 -15.78
C VAL A 56 -1.89 15.88 -16.06
N ALA A 57 -2.22 16.73 -17.04
CA ALA A 57 -3.56 16.83 -17.59
C ALA A 57 -3.61 16.20 -18.98
N PHE A 58 -4.78 15.71 -19.39
CA PHE A 58 -4.98 15.17 -20.72
C PHE A 58 -5.60 16.24 -21.64
N ASP A 59 -4.94 16.52 -22.76
CA ASP A 59 -5.46 17.41 -23.79
C ASP A 59 -6.19 16.58 -24.88
N PRO A 60 -7.53 16.70 -25.01
CA PRO A 60 -8.30 15.93 -25.98
C PRO A 60 -8.02 16.33 -27.44
N SER A 61 -7.55 17.55 -27.70
CA SER A 61 -7.30 18.05 -29.06
C SER A 61 -6.02 17.47 -29.65
N THR A 62 -4.95 17.45 -28.86
CA THR A 62 -3.64 16.91 -29.27
C THR A 62 -3.46 15.43 -28.92
N ARG A 63 -4.36 14.87 -28.09
CA ARG A 63 -4.24 13.54 -27.47
C ARG A 63 -2.93 13.36 -26.70
N GLN A 64 -2.36 14.46 -26.20
CA GLN A 64 -1.13 14.45 -25.43
C GLN A 64 -1.39 14.65 -23.93
N LEU A 65 -0.45 14.18 -23.12
CA LEU A 65 -0.35 14.55 -21.72
C LEU A 65 0.42 15.86 -21.63
N ILE A 66 -0.10 16.82 -20.89
CA ILE A 66 0.54 18.10 -20.64
C ILE A 66 0.88 18.20 -19.16
N ARG A 67 2.00 18.86 -18.83
CA ARG A 67 2.36 19.12 -17.43
C ARG A 67 1.34 20.11 -16.86
N GLN A 68 0.69 19.74 -15.77
CA GLN A 68 -0.13 20.69 -15.04
C GLN A 68 0.84 21.60 -14.26
N ALA A 69 0.96 22.86 -14.67
CA ALA A 69 1.56 23.87 -13.80
C ALA A 69 0.60 24.05 -12.63
N ASP A 70 1.07 23.89 -11.40
CA ASP A 70 0.26 24.11 -10.21
C ASP A 70 -0.37 25.51 -10.30
N PRO A 71 -1.72 25.65 -10.28
CA PRO A 71 -2.38 26.96 -10.32
C PRO A 71 -2.01 27.86 -9.14
N LEU A 72 -1.35 27.31 -8.13
CA LEU A 72 -0.87 27.99 -6.93
C LEU A 72 0.57 28.55 -7.09
N PHE A 73 1.18 28.44 -8.28
CA PHE A 73 2.59 28.76 -8.51
C PHE A 73 2.81 29.73 -9.68
N PHE A 74 1.98 30.76 -9.81
CA PHE A 74 2.43 32.02 -10.41
C PHE A 74 3.03 32.89 -9.29
N GLY A 75 4.37 32.97 -9.21
CA GLY A 75 5.04 33.96 -8.36
C GLY A 75 5.10 33.70 -6.84
N GLY A 76 4.67 32.55 -6.32
CA GLY A 76 5.00 32.11 -4.96
C GLY A 76 4.11 32.62 -3.80
N MET A 77 2.82 32.94 -4.02
CA MET A 77 1.86 33.18 -2.92
C MET A 77 0.54 32.41 -3.12
N PRO A 78 -0.09 31.87 -2.04
CA PRO A 78 -1.40 31.24 -2.13
C PRO A 78 -2.51 32.28 -2.30
N LEU A 79 -3.44 32.04 -3.24
CA LEU A 79 -4.66 32.84 -3.39
C LEU A 79 -5.64 32.60 -2.23
N PRO A 80 -6.34 33.64 -1.73
CA PRO A 80 -7.36 33.49 -0.70
C PRO A 80 -8.61 32.75 -1.25
N PRO A 81 -9.36 32.02 -0.40
CA PRO A 81 -10.50 31.22 -0.84
C PRO A 81 -11.71 32.10 -1.11
N GLY A 82 -12.20 32.09 -2.35
CA GLY A 82 -13.50 32.70 -2.67
C GLY A 82 -13.69 33.19 -4.09
N HIS A 83 -13.36 32.40 -5.13
CA HIS A 83 -13.88 32.65 -6.49
C HIS A 83 -13.74 31.39 -7.38
N LEU A 84 -14.36 30.29 -6.97
CA LEU A 84 -14.56 29.16 -7.89
C LEU A 84 -15.86 29.40 -8.66
N THR A 85 -15.76 29.97 -9.86
CA THR A 85 -16.83 29.86 -10.86
C THR A 85 -16.35 29.03 -12.05
N LYS A 86 -17.18 28.06 -12.43
CA LYS A 86 -17.01 27.09 -13.50
C LYS A 86 -16.59 27.70 -14.85
N ARG A 87 -15.67 26.98 -15.51
CA ARG A 87 -15.63 26.63 -16.95
C ARG A 87 -15.98 27.74 -17.96
N SER A 88 -14.96 28.44 -18.44
CA SER A 88 -14.91 29.00 -19.80
C SER A 88 -13.45 29.25 -20.18
N SER A 89 -13.11 29.04 -21.45
CA SER A 89 -11.77 29.02 -22.02
C SER A 89 -10.99 30.34 -21.95
N ASN A 90 -11.52 31.38 -21.29
CA ASN A 90 -10.85 32.66 -21.10
C ASN A 90 -11.05 33.14 -19.66
N TRP A 91 -9.97 33.11 -18.87
CA TRP A 91 -9.90 33.88 -17.63
C TRP A 91 -9.71 35.35 -17.97
N PHE A 92 -10.80 36.11 -18.01
CA PHE A 92 -10.72 37.57 -18.03
C PHE A 92 -10.62 38.07 -16.59
N ILE A 93 -9.43 38.54 -16.17
CA ILE A 93 -9.29 39.42 -15.01
C ILE A 93 -9.47 40.84 -15.52
N GLY A 94 -10.56 41.50 -15.11
CA GLY A 94 -10.74 42.92 -15.28
C GLY A 94 -9.83 43.68 -14.31
N GLY A 95 -8.91 44.47 -14.85
CA GLY A 95 -8.05 45.39 -14.11
C GLY A 95 -7.17 46.14 -15.10
N GLY A 96 -7.42 47.45 -15.25
CA GLY A 96 -6.78 48.31 -16.24
C GLY A 96 -5.26 48.39 -16.11
N GLY A 97 -4.58 48.39 -17.26
CA GLY A 97 -3.13 48.54 -17.38
C GLY A 97 -2.64 47.93 -18.68
N GLU A 98 -2.26 48.79 -19.63
CA GLU A 98 -1.81 48.43 -20.97
C GLU A 98 -0.64 47.44 -20.92
N ASN A 99 -0.87 46.22 -21.41
CA ASN A 99 0.04 45.41 -22.23
C ASN A 99 -0.62 44.05 -22.47
N PRO A 100 -1.06 43.70 -23.68
CA PRO A 100 -1.59 42.37 -23.95
C PRO A 100 -0.50 41.34 -23.71
N ILE A 101 -0.76 40.37 -22.82
CA ILE A 101 0.08 39.18 -22.72
C ILE A 101 0.04 38.50 -24.08
N SER A 102 1.11 38.67 -24.84
CA SER A 102 1.26 38.07 -26.16
C SER A 102 1.10 36.56 -26.06
N TRP A 103 0.16 36.00 -26.83
CA TRP A 103 0.01 34.54 -27.00
C TRP A 103 1.28 33.86 -27.54
N GLN A 104 2.23 34.61 -28.11
CA GLN A 104 3.56 34.12 -28.49
C GLN A 104 4.48 33.87 -27.27
N ARG A 105 4.19 34.48 -26.11
CA ARG A 105 4.88 34.23 -24.84
C ARG A 105 4.37 32.94 -24.18
N ILE A 106 3.05 32.69 -24.23
CA ILE A 106 2.42 31.45 -23.75
C ILE A 106 2.82 30.23 -24.60
N LYS A 107 2.94 30.39 -25.93
CA LYS A 107 3.42 29.30 -26.81
C LYS A 107 4.84 28.81 -26.48
N ARG A 108 5.74 29.70 -26.07
CA ARG A 108 7.11 29.33 -25.68
C ARG A 108 7.16 28.50 -24.40
N GLU A 109 6.17 28.62 -23.51
CA GLU A 109 6.05 27.81 -22.30
C GLU A 109 5.45 26.42 -22.59
N THR A 110 4.58 26.30 -23.60
CA THR A 110 3.99 25.01 -24.03
C THR A 110 4.90 24.19 -24.94
N GLU A 111 5.73 24.79 -25.79
CA GLU A 111 6.70 24.08 -26.65
C GLU A 111 7.84 23.43 -25.83
N PHE A 112 8.16 24.00 -24.67
CA PHE A 112 9.04 23.35 -23.68
C PHE A 112 8.38 22.10 -23.05
N GLY A 113 7.05 21.98 -23.14
CA GLY A 113 6.23 20.93 -22.55
C GLY A 113 6.19 19.61 -23.35
N GLU A 114 6.14 19.65 -24.69
CA GLU A 114 6.06 18.42 -25.51
C GLU A 114 7.32 17.53 -25.40
N ASN A 115 8.49 18.16 -25.25
CA ASN A 115 9.77 17.44 -25.04
C ASN A 115 10.02 17.07 -23.57
N TRP A 116 9.28 17.66 -22.63
CA TRP A 116 9.49 17.42 -21.21
C TRP A 116 9.07 16.01 -20.80
N ILE A 117 7.89 15.54 -21.20
CA ILE A 117 7.45 14.16 -20.87
C ILE A 117 8.32 13.11 -21.56
N LYS A 118 8.76 13.38 -22.81
CA LYS A 118 9.67 12.49 -23.54
C LYS A 118 11.01 12.29 -22.82
N ARG A 119 11.47 13.27 -22.02
CA ARG A 119 12.67 13.19 -21.18
C ARG A 119 12.42 12.47 -19.83
N GLN A 120 11.18 12.35 -19.38
CA GLN A 120 10.80 11.79 -18.08
C GLN A 120 10.24 10.36 -18.19
N LYS A 121 10.85 9.49 -19.01
CA LYS A 121 10.38 8.10 -19.23
C LYS A 121 10.42 7.20 -17.97
N ASP A 122 11.22 7.57 -16.98
CA ASP A 122 11.41 6.81 -15.73
C ASP A 122 10.54 7.33 -14.57
N LYS A 123 9.64 8.28 -14.83
CA LYS A 123 8.76 8.88 -13.80
C LYS A 123 7.36 8.30 -13.86
N LEU A 124 6.77 8.08 -12.69
CA LEU A 124 5.33 7.82 -12.59
C LEU A 124 4.56 9.12 -12.77
N VAL A 125 3.41 9.04 -13.44
CA VAL A 125 2.52 10.16 -13.68
C VAL A 125 1.12 9.83 -13.18
N TYR A 126 0.36 10.84 -12.75
CA TYR A 126 -1.03 10.70 -12.34
C TYR A 126 -1.89 11.84 -12.91
N LEU A 127 -3.18 11.56 -13.11
CA LEU A 127 -4.16 12.52 -13.62
C LEU A 127 -4.94 13.13 -12.45
N ASP A 128 -5.62 12.27 -11.71
CA ASP A 128 -6.52 12.68 -10.63
C ASP A 128 -5.81 12.73 -9.27
N TYR A 129 -6.24 13.68 -8.44
CA TYR A 129 -5.79 13.77 -7.06
C TYR A 129 -6.23 12.54 -6.25
N SER A 130 -5.40 12.14 -5.30
CA SER A 130 -5.74 11.06 -4.38
C SER A 130 -6.92 11.48 -3.49
N PRO A 131 -7.93 10.61 -3.29
CA PRO A 131 -9.04 10.90 -2.39
C PRO A 131 -8.58 10.94 -0.92
N ASP A 132 -9.43 11.46 -0.05
CA ASP A 132 -9.22 11.37 1.40
C ASP A 132 -9.43 9.92 1.88
N TYR A 133 -8.33 9.22 2.19
CA TYR A 133 -8.36 7.85 2.70
C TYR A 133 -8.74 7.72 4.17
N CYS A 134 -8.90 8.84 4.88
CA CYS A 134 -9.26 8.81 6.30
C CYS A 134 -10.69 8.31 6.47
N LYS A 135 -11.64 8.85 5.70
CA LYS A 135 -13.05 8.50 5.80
C LYS A 135 -13.34 7.22 5.03
N ALA A 136 -14.44 6.56 5.33
CA ALA A 136 -14.91 5.44 4.51
C ALA A 136 -15.79 5.98 3.38
N ASP A 137 -15.57 5.54 2.15
CA ASP A 137 -16.45 5.80 1.01
C ASP A 137 -16.69 4.51 0.24
N SER A 138 -17.93 4.02 0.33
CA SER A 138 -18.38 2.83 -0.37
C SER A 138 -18.42 3.01 -1.90
N LYS A 139 -18.47 4.25 -2.41
CA LYS A 139 -18.52 4.51 -3.86
C LYS A 139 -17.20 4.20 -4.55
N ILE A 140 -16.09 4.49 -3.87
CA ILE A 140 -14.73 4.21 -4.35
C ILE A 140 -14.23 2.85 -3.84
N GLY A 141 -14.87 2.32 -2.80
CA GLY A 141 -14.52 1.03 -2.20
C GLY A 141 -13.43 1.12 -1.14
N HIS A 142 -13.20 2.30 -0.55
CA HIS A 142 -12.23 2.44 0.54
C HIS A 142 -12.93 2.42 1.90
N LEU A 143 -12.40 1.62 2.83
CA LEU A 143 -13.02 1.33 4.13
C LEU A 143 -12.66 2.33 5.23
N GLY A 144 -11.83 3.33 4.92
CA GLY A 144 -11.26 4.26 5.90
C GLY A 144 -10.15 3.62 6.75
N VAL A 145 -9.82 4.27 7.87
CA VAL A 145 -8.67 3.89 8.72
C VAL A 145 -9.03 3.15 10.00
N SER A 146 -10.33 2.96 10.28
CA SER A 146 -10.81 2.29 11.48
C SER A 146 -10.22 0.88 11.63
N GLY A 147 -9.71 0.56 12.82
CA GLY A 147 -9.14 -0.76 13.13
C GLY A 147 -7.75 -1.03 12.56
N ARG A 148 -7.17 -0.10 11.79
CA ARG A 148 -5.79 -0.22 11.31
C ARG A 148 -4.79 -0.17 12.46
N GLN A 149 -3.79 -1.03 12.42
CA GLN A 149 -2.70 -1.01 13.39
C GLN A 149 -1.75 0.16 13.11
N CYS A 150 -1.28 0.82 14.18
CA CYS A 150 -0.35 1.94 14.10
C CYS A 150 0.79 1.82 15.12
N GLU A 151 1.85 2.59 14.92
CA GLU A 151 3.04 2.64 15.77
C GLU A 151 3.06 3.93 16.59
N VAL A 152 3.27 3.83 17.91
CA VAL A 152 3.28 5.00 18.83
C VAL A 152 4.70 5.55 18.99
N ASP A 153 5.72 4.71 18.89
CA ASP A 153 7.09 5.03 19.26
C ASP A 153 7.79 5.98 18.26
N GLN A 154 7.19 6.21 17.08
CA GLN A 154 7.78 7.02 16.01
C GLN A 154 6.82 8.12 15.52
N PRO A 155 6.85 9.34 16.11
CA PRO A 155 5.89 10.40 15.78
C PRO A 155 6.00 10.92 14.34
N ASN A 156 7.19 10.89 13.74
CA ASN A 156 7.43 11.35 12.36
C ASN A 156 7.40 10.21 11.33
N SER A 157 7.08 8.98 11.75
CA SER A 157 6.95 7.87 10.82
C SER A 157 5.64 7.96 10.05
N PRO A 158 5.61 7.57 8.77
CA PRO A 158 4.36 7.38 8.03
C PRO A 158 3.41 6.38 8.71
N ASN A 159 3.94 5.52 9.58
CA ASN A 159 3.18 4.54 10.35
C ASN A 159 2.73 5.03 11.73
N SER A 160 3.00 6.29 12.05
CA SER A 160 2.59 6.89 13.32
C SER A 160 1.07 6.85 13.48
N CYS A 161 0.59 6.58 14.70
CA CYS A 161 -0.83 6.66 15.01
C CYS A 161 -1.46 8.01 14.70
N ASN A 162 -0.72 9.12 14.81
CA ASN A 162 -1.24 10.45 14.47
C ASN A 162 -1.56 10.58 12.97
N VAL A 163 -0.73 9.97 12.12
CA VAL A 163 -0.87 9.99 10.66
C VAL A 163 -1.87 8.93 10.18
N ILE A 164 -1.71 7.67 10.59
CA ILE A 164 -2.59 6.58 10.15
C ILE A 164 -4.03 6.77 10.65
N CYS A 165 -4.22 7.26 11.89
CA CYS A 165 -5.57 7.44 12.46
C CYS A 165 -6.18 8.81 12.16
N CYS A 166 -5.48 9.68 11.41
CA CYS A 166 -5.94 11.03 11.04
C CYS A 166 -6.39 11.86 12.26
N GLY A 167 -5.64 11.80 13.36
CA GLY A 167 -5.93 12.54 14.59
C GLY A 167 -7.10 12.02 15.45
N ARG A 168 -7.77 10.92 15.09
CA ARG A 168 -8.89 10.34 15.87
C ARG A 168 -8.48 9.57 17.13
N GLY A 169 -7.18 9.40 17.34
CA GLY A 169 -6.63 8.55 18.39
C GLY A 169 -6.76 7.05 18.11
N TYR A 170 -6.43 6.24 19.11
CA TYR A 170 -6.32 4.80 18.99
C TYR A 170 -6.76 4.10 20.29
N ASP A 171 -7.16 2.83 20.15
CA ASP A 171 -7.42 1.91 21.24
C ASP A 171 -6.22 0.99 21.45
N ILE A 172 -5.98 0.58 22.70
CA ILE A 172 -4.84 -0.26 23.10
C ILE A 172 -5.36 -1.67 23.37
N PHE A 173 -4.76 -2.65 22.69
CA PHE A 173 -5.06 -4.06 22.87
C PHE A 173 -3.81 -4.78 23.39
N GLU A 174 -3.93 -5.52 24.49
CA GLU A 174 -2.85 -6.39 24.96
C GLU A 174 -3.07 -7.79 24.37
N VAL A 175 -2.11 -8.25 23.57
CA VAL A 175 -2.16 -9.57 22.93
C VAL A 175 -1.01 -10.41 23.47
N ASP A 176 -1.36 -11.59 23.97
CA ASP A 176 -0.39 -12.59 24.39
C ASP A 176 -0.09 -13.53 23.22
N THR A 177 1.14 -13.49 22.72
CA THR A 177 1.61 -14.34 21.63
C THR A 177 2.59 -15.38 22.14
N LYS A 178 2.32 -16.64 21.84
CA LYS A 178 3.25 -17.75 22.11
C LYS A 178 4.41 -17.71 21.11
N GLU A 179 5.63 -17.69 21.62
CA GLU A 179 6.85 -17.71 20.82
C GLU A 179 7.83 -18.78 21.29
N LYS A 180 8.71 -19.22 20.39
CA LYS A 180 9.80 -20.12 20.74
C LYS A 180 10.94 -19.31 21.36
N CYS A 181 11.40 -19.73 22.53
CA CYS A 181 12.45 -19.07 23.31
C CYS A 181 13.43 -20.11 23.88
N ASN A 182 14.58 -19.63 24.37
CA ASN A 182 15.63 -20.46 24.98
C ASN A 182 16.02 -21.67 24.12
N CYS A 183 16.12 -21.46 22.81
CA CYS A 183 16.49 -22.51 21.86
C CYS A 183 17.94 -22.96 22.09
N LYS A 184 18.14 -24.27 22.27
CA LYS A 184 19.44 -24.90 22.43
C LYS A 184 19.66 -25.93 21.33
N PHE A 185 20.88 -25.93 20.79
CA PHE A 185 21.32 -26.96 19.85
C PHE A 185 21.75 -28.18 20.65
N VAL A 186 21.02 -29.29 20.51
CA VAL A 186 21.29 -30.53 21.21
C VAL A 186 21.68 -31.58 20.18
N CYS A 187 22.92 -32.05 20.27
CA CYS A 187 23.41 -33.16 19.47
C CYS A 187 23.42 -34.43 20.30
N GLY A 188 23.01 -35.54 19.71
CA GLY A 188 22.99 -36.83 20.37
C GLY A 188 22.92 -37.97 19.36
N GLU A 189 22.84 -39.17 19.90
CA GLU A 189 22.66 -40.39 19.13
C GLU A 189 21.19 -40.51 18.75
N CYS A 190 20.90 -40.45 17.46
CA CYS A 190 19.55 -40.69 16.95
C CYS A 190 19.50 -42.08 16.32
N LEU A 191 18.49 -42.85 16.71
CA LEU A 191 18.18 -44.12 16.07
C LEU A 191 17.43 -43.81 14.77
N PHE A 192 17.88 -44.37 13.65
CA PHE A 192 17.14 -44.35 12.39
C PHE A 192 15.77 -45.00 12.62
N GLY A 193 14.71 -44.20 12.69
CA GLY A 193 13.35 -44.65 12.50
C GLY A 193 12.91 -44.30 11.09
N GLY A 194 13.29 -45.14 10.11
CA GLY A 194 13.00 -44.90 8.71
C GLY A 194 12.78 -46.19 7.94
N LEU A 195 11.51 -46.64 7.93
CA LEU A 195 10.85 -47.48 6.93
C LEU A 195 11.45 -48.86 6.64
N ASP A 196 10.70 -49.87 7.08
CA ASP A 196 10.81 -51.32 6.82
C ASP A 196 12.02 -52.06 7.44
N ASP A 197 11.84 -52.48 8.70
CA ASP A 197 12.75 -53.33 9.48
C ASP A 197 12.90 -54.76 8.92
N SER A 198 12.25 -55.11 7.81
CA SER A 198 12.28 -56.50 7.30
C SER A 198 13.45 -56.84 6.39
N GLN A 199 14.27 -55.88 5.92
CA GLN A 199 15.23 -56.15 4.83
C GLN A 199 16.71 -56.24 5.20
N PHE A 200 17.16 -55.76 6.38
CA PHE A 200 18.57 -55.89 6.79
C PHE A 200 18.77 -56.02 8.31
N PRO A 201 18.86 -57.24 8.87
CA PRO A 201 19.21 -57.43 10.27
C PRO A 201 20.73 -57.27 10.43
N GLY A 202 21.20 -56.19 11.06
CA GLY A 202 22.59 -56.12 11.54
C GLY A 202 23.32 -54.77 11.48
N LEU A 203 22.75 -53.72 10.87
CA LEU A 203 23.38 -52.39 10.84
C LEU A 203 22.62 -51.41 11.74
N ARG A 204 22.72 -51.58 13.06
CA ARG A 204 22.39 -50.50 14.01
C ARG A 204 23.48 -49.44 13.95
N GLY A 205 23.45 -48.63 12.88
CA GLY A 205 24.27 -47.43 12.78
C GLY A 205 23.72 -46.36 13.70
N VAL A 206 24.48 -45.99 14.72
CA VAL A 206 24.17 -44.84 15.57
C VAL A 206 24.74 -43.60 14.87
N GLU A 207 23.89 -42.75 14.32
CA GLU A 207 24.32 -41.48 13.72
C GLU A 207 24.16 -40.34 14.74
N ARG A 208 25.12 -39.42 14.76
CA ARG A 208 25.02 -38.21 15.58
C ARG A 208 24.15 -37.19 14.86
N CYS A 209 22.92 -37.02 15.33
CA CYS A 209 22.02 -36.00 14.83
C CYS A 209 21.95 -34.83 15.81
N CYS A 210 21.73 -33.64 15.28
CA CYS A 210 21.54 -32.45 16.07
C CYS A 210 20.18 -31.82 15.78
N GLU A 211 19.45 -31.50 16.83
CA GLU A 211 18.15 -30.84 16.75
C GLU A 211 18.16 -29.54 17.58
N VAL A 212 17.44 -28.53 17.11
CA VAL A 212 17.18 -27.32 17.89
C VAL A 212 15.95 -27.56 18.76
N LYS A 213 16.17 -27.71 20.07
CA LYS A 213 15.10 -27.80 21.06
C LYS A 213 14.83 -26.42 21.66
N CYS A 214 13.58 -25.96 21.58
CA CYS A 214 13.15 -24.67 22.14
C CYS A 214 12.00 -24.87 23.13
N SER A 215 11.95 -24.01 24.15
CA SER A 215 10.78 -23.87 25.03
C SER A 215 9.78 -22.87 24.45
N ILE A 216 8.51 -22.93 24.92
CA ILE A 216 7.48 -21.94 24.55
C ILE A 216 7.44 -20.86 25.61
N CYS A 217 7.61 -19.60 25.21
CA CYS A 217 7.42 -18.42 26.05
C CYS A 217 6.16 -17.66 25.63
N HIS A 218 5.58 -16.94 26.57
CA HIS A 218 4.47 -16.02 26.36
C HIS A 218 5.00 -14.60 26.28
N ARG A 219 4.79 -13.92 25.14
CA ARG A 219 5.15 -12.53 24.95
C ARG A 219 3.88 -11.68 24.92
N LYS A 220 3.72 -10.84 25.95
CA LYS A 220 2.67 -9.82 26.00
C LYS A 220 3.10 -8.59 25.21
N THR A 221 2.38 -8.28 24.14
CA THR A 221 2.64 -7.13 23.29
C THR A 221 1.43 -6.21 23.25
N ARG A 222 1.66 -4.90 23.34
CA ARG A 222 0.60 -3.89 23.15
C ARG A 222 0.47 -3.57 21.67
N ILE A 223 -0.74 -3.68 21.15
CA ILE A 223 -1.11 -3.36 19.77
C ILE A 223 -2.05 -2.15 19.80
N TYR A 224 -1.71 -1.13 19.02
CA TYR A 224 -2.51 0.09 18.91
C TYR A 224 -3.32 0.05 17.62
N ARG A 225 -4.65 0.25 17.71
CA ARG A 225 -5.53 0.28 16.53
C ARG A 225 -6.35 1.55 16.49
N CYS A 226 -6.50 2.12 15.30
CA CYS A 226 -7.24 3.37 15.12
C CYS A 226 -8.72 3.22 15.52
N LYS A 227 -9.24 4.25 16.21
CA LYS A 227 -10.64 4.29 16.63
C LYS A 227 -11.60 4.33 15.43
N PRO A 228 -12.81 3.74 15.55
CA PRO A 228 -13.84 3.86 14.53
C PRO A 228 -14.37 5.29 14.41
N GLU A 229 -14.95 5.61 13.25
CA GLU A 229 -15.66 6.87 13.05
C GLU A 229 -16.92 6.87 13.92
N THR A 230 -17.13 7.92 14.72
CA THR A 230 -18.19 8.00 15.74
C THR A 230 -19.60 7.69 15.21
N ALA A 231 -19.86 7.93 13.91
CA ALA A 231 -21.11 7.60 13.22
C ALA A 231 -21.35 6.10 12.94
N THR A 232 -20.33 5.23 13.10
CA THR A 232 -20.49 3.77 12.92
C THR A 232 -20.80 3.03 14.21
N LEU A 233 -20.51 3.62 15.38
CA LEU A 233 -20.91 3.04 16.66
C LEU A 233 -22.43 3.15 16.85
N THR A 234 -23.02 4.30 16.50
CA THR A 234 -24.48 4.47 16.43
C THR A 234 -25.10 3.54 15.39
N ARG A 235 -24.62 3.48 14.14
CA ARG A 235 -25.18 2.53 13.16
C ARG A 235 -25.07 1.05 13.56
N ARG A 236 -24.01 0.61 14.25
CA ARG A 236 -23.91 -0.77 14.75
C ARG A 236 -24.82 -1.02 15.95
N ILE A 237 -24.92 -0.07 16.88
CA ILE A 237 -25.84 -0.15 18.02
C ILE A 237 -27.29 -0.07 17.54
N ASP A 238 -27.63 0.85 16.63
CA ASP A 238 -28.94 0.98 16.01
C ASP A 238 -29.31 -0.27 15.20
N ASN A 239 -28.37 -0.89 14.47
CA ASN A 239 -28.63 -2.16 13.78
C ASN A 239 -28.82 -3.34 14.75
N ILE A 240 -28.10 -3.38 15.88
CA ILE A 240 -28.27 -4.41 16.92
C ILE A 240 -29.59 -4.19 17.69
N LEU A 241 -29.92 -2.94 18.04
CA LEU A 241 -31.17 -2.56 18.67
C LEU A 241 -32.37 -2.79 17.74
N ASN A 242 -32.26 -2.46 16.44
CA ASN A 242 -33.30 -2.72 15.45
C ASN A 242 -33.44 -4.21 15.10
N ALA A 243 -32.36 -4.99 15.14
CA ALA A 243 -32.42 -6.46 15.02
C ALA A 243 -33.13 -7.10 16.22
N SER A 244 -32.95 -6.54 17.44
CA SER A 244 -33.70 -6.97 18.62
C SER A 244 -35.18 -6.53 18.58
N ALA A 245 -35.50 -5.38 17.98
CA ALA A 245 -36.86 -4.89 17.79
C ALA A 245 -37.64 -5.63 16.69
N ALA A 246 -36.96 -6.15 15.66
CA ALA A 246 -37.57 -6.96 14.59
C ALA A 246 -38.00 -8.35 15.09
N ASN A 247 -37.27 -8.94 16.05
CA ASN A 247 -37.63 -10.23 16.66
C ASN A 247 -38.77 -10.13 17.69
N LEU A 248 -39.05 -8.95 18.24
CA LEU A 248 -40.20 -8.71 19.13
C LEU A 248 -41.51 -8.38 18.38
N ARG A 249 -41.48 -8.24 17.05
CA ARG A 249 -42.67 -8.00 16.22
C ARG A 249 -43.15 -9.22 15.41
N MET A 250 -42.52 -10.38 15.57
CA MET A 250 -42.92 -11.66 14.94
C MET A 250 -43.72 -12.58 15.88
N GLY A 251 -44.46 -12.00 16.83
CA GLY A 251 -45.11 -12.74 17.89
C GLY A 251 -46.55 -12.31 18.21
N GLN A 252 -47.36 -11.89 17.23
CA GLN A 252 -48.84 -11.87 17.36
C GLN A 252 -49.50 -11.32 16.09
N ARG A 253 -50.11 -12.21 15.29
CA ARG A 253 -51.53 -12.16 14.89
C ARG A 253 -51.81 -13.28 13.89
N ARG A 254 -52.68 -14.20 14.33
CA ARG A 254 -53.30 -15.26 13.52
C ARG A 254 -54.37 -14.68 12.58
N LYS A 255 -54.62 -15.41 11.48
CA LYS A 255 -55.82 -15.49 10.62
C LYS A 255 -56.10 -14.31 9.64
N ALA A 256 -56.07 -14.58 8.33
CA ALA A 256 -57.25 -14.89 7.49
C ALA A 256 -56.95 -14.80 5.96
N PHE A 257 -57.33 -15.88 5.26
CA PHE A 257 -57.75 -16.14 3.87
C PHE A 257 -57.65 -15.10 2.71
N TYR A 258 -57.15 -15.65 1.57
CA TYR A 258 -57.55 -15.58 0.14
C TYR A 258 -57.90 -14.24 -0.55
N ALA A 259 -57.30 -13.95 -1.73
CA ALA A 259 -57.76 -14.39 -3.06
C ALA A 259 -57.02 -13.66 -4.22
N ASN A 260 -56.67 -14.44 -5.25
CA ASN A 260 -56.57 -14.13 -6.70
C ASN A 260 -55.78 -12.92 -7.22
N TYR A 261 -54.96 -13.16 -8.26
CA TYR A 261 -55.23 -12.74 -9.65
C TYR A 261 -54.21 -13.37 -10.62
N LEU A 262 -54.75 -14.15 -11.57
CA LEU A 262 -54.24 -14.62 -12.88
C LEU A 262 -52.88 -15.32 -12.98
#